data_AF-A0A975QPI1-F1
#
_entry.id   AF-A0A975QPI1-F1
#
_cell.length_a   1.000
_cell.length_b   1.000
_cell.length_c   1.000
_cell.angle_alpha   90.00
_cell.angle_beta   90.00
_cell.angle_gamma   90.00
#
_symmetry.space_group_name_H-M   'P 1'
#
loop_
_entity.id
_entity.type
_entity.pdbx_description
1 polymer ?
#
loop_
_entity_poly.entity_id
_entity_poly.type
_entity_poly.pdbx_seq_one_letter_code
_entity_poly.pdbx_strand_id
1 'polypeptide(L)'
;MRKSHLHILLFISALIGALFNFIFLINRPLNTNELTAIEIFASPINHILFFIALFLMFYTFFIQRKLIHILGMLLILLGLLYLVLMFSFVNVSFYYLIPLGLYLLTGFSMLGYQKKYQ
;
A
#
# COMPACT_ATOMS: atom_id res chain seq x y z
N MET A 1 -5.16 20.33 -16.44
CA MET A 1 -4.10 19.29 -16.44
C MET A 1 -3.89 18.57 -15.08
N ARG A 2 -4.16 19.17 -13.90
CA ARG A 2 -3.90 18.53 -12.58
C ARG A 2 -4.68 17.26 -12.21
N LYS A 3 -5.83 16.96 -12.84
CA LYS A 3 -6.60 15.71 -12.59
C LYS A 3 -5.77 14.46 -12.89
N SER A 4 -4.92 14.50 -13.92
CA SER A 4 -4.12 13.36 -14.36
C SER A 4 -3.08 12.94 -13.33
N HIS A 5 -2.45 13.90 -12.64
CA HIS A 5 -1.35 13.60 -11.72
C HIS A 5 -1.75 12.75 -10.51
N LEU A 6 -2.93 12.97 -9.91
CA LEU A 6 -3.36 12.15 -8.77
C LEU A 6 -3.67 10.70 -9.16
N HIS A 7 -4.23 10.50 -10.35
CA HIS A 7 -4.46 9.15 -10.86
C HIS A 7 -3.13 8.45 -11.17
N ILE A 8 -2.19 9.14 -11.83
CA ILE A 8 -0.85 8.59 -12.08
C ILE A 8 -0.17 8.22 -10.75
N LEU A 9 -0.24 9.10 -9.76
CA LEU A 9 0.41 8.92 -8.47
C LEU A 9 -0.23 7.76 -7.67
N LEU A 10 -1.54 7.59 -7.76
CA LEU A 10 -2.24 6.40 -7.24
C LEU A 10 -1.78 5.13 -7.94
N PHE A 11 -1.78 5.14 -9.28
CA PHE A 11 -1.41 3.98 -10.08
C PHE A 11 0.01 3.51 -9.75
N ILE A 12 0.98 4.45 -9.71
CA ILE A 12 2.38 4.14 -9.39
C ILE A 12 2.50 3.58 -7.97
N SER A 13 1.83 4.19 -6.99
CA SER A 13 1.91 3.72 -5.60
C SER A 13 1.28 2.34 -5.43
N ALA A 14 0.14 2.09 -6.08
CA ALA A 14 -0.51 0.79 -6.10
C ALA A 14 0.33 -0.27 -6.81
N LEU A 15 0.97 0.06 -7.93
CA LEU A 15 1.89 -0.83 -8.65
C LEU A 15 3.09 -1.21 -7.77
N ILE A 16 3.75 -0.23 -7.15
CA ILE A 16 4.90 -0.48 -6.28
C ILE A 16 4.48 -1.30 -5.07
N GLY A 17 3.33 -0.99 -4.45
CA GLY A 17 2.76 -1.80 -3.37
C GLY A 17 2.53 -3.25 -3.79
N ALA A 18 1.90 -3.47 -4.95
CA ALA A 18 1.66 -4.82 -5.47
C ALA A 18 2.97 -5.58 -5.72
N LEU A 19 3.97 -4.94 -6.32
CA LEU A 19 5.28 -5.55 -6.55
C LEU A 19 5.97 -5.96 -5.26
N PHE A 20 6.00 -5.09 -4.25
CA PHE A 20 6.62 -5.40 -2.95
C PHE A 20 5.90 -6.53 -2.24
N ASN A 21 4.56 -6.53 -2.22
CA ASN A 21 3.81 -7.62 -1.61
C ASN A 21 3.98 -8.93 -2.37
N PHE A 22 4.09 -8.89 -3.71
CA PHE A 22 4.36 -10.07 -4.52
C PHE A 22 5.74 -10.66 -4.24
N ILE A 23 6.76 -9.80 -4.12
CA ILE A 23 8.12 -10.22 -3.74
C ILE A 23 8.11 -10.84 -2.34
N PHE A 24 7.37 -10.29 -1.38
CA PHE A 24 7.17 -10.91 -0.06
C PHE A 24 6.58 -12.32 -0.18
N LEU A 25 5.57 -12.52 -1.05
CA LEU A 25 4.95 -13.84 -1.24
C LEU A 25 5.91 -14.88 -1.80
N ILE A 26 6.77 -14.48 -2.75
CA ILE A 26 7.74 -15.39 -3.38
C ILE A 26 8.91 -15.70 -2.45
N ASN A 27 9.44 -14.69 -1.75
CA ASN A 27 10.65 -14.81 -0.94
C ASN A 27 10.39 -15.35 0.46
N ARG A 28 9.14 -15.69 0.80
CA ARG A 28 8.82 -16.27 2.11
C ARG A 28 9.37 -17.70 2.15
N PRO A 29 10.36 -18.01 3.02
CA PRO A 29 10.82 -19.38 3.15
C PRO A 29 9.66 -20.23 3.68
N LEU A 30 9.20 -21.19 2.88
CA LEU A 30 8.14 -22.15 3.23
C LEU A 30 8.53 -23.07 4.41
N ASN A 31 9.76 -22.95 4.91
CA ASN A 31 10.39 -23.98 5.72
C ASN A 31 11.31 -23.38 6.80
N THR A 32 10.72 -22.69 7.76
CA THR A 32 11.36 -22.39 9.05
C THR A 32 10.40 -22.81 10.14
N ASN A 33 10.74 -23.88 10.87
CA ASN A 33 9.96 -24.45 11.97
C ASN A 33 9.81 -23.51 13.19
N GLU A 34 10.27 -22.26 13.08
CA GLU A 34 10.20 -21.22 14.12
C GLU A 34 9.59 -19.94 13.54
N LEU A 35 8.40 -20.03 12.95
CA LEU A 35 7.64 -18.84 12.59
C LEU A 35 7.24 -18.08 13.86
N THR A 36 7.72 -16.85 14.00
CA THR A 36 7.29 -15.98 15.11
C THR A 36 5.81 -15.63 14.95
N ALA A 37 5.10 -15.37 16.06
CA ALA A 37 3.67 -15.01 16.01
C ALA A 37 3.38 -13.79 15.10
N ILE A 38 4.35 -12.89 14.96
CA ILE A 38 4.29 -11.71 14.08
C ILE A 38 4.34 -12.12 12.60
N GLU A 39 5.17 -13.10 12.23
CA GLU A 39 5.26 -13.60 10.86
C GLU A 39 3.97 -14.30 10.42
N ILE A 40 3.34 -15.05 11.31
CA ILE A 40 2.06 -15.72 11.06
C ILE A 40 0.99 -14.67 10.74
N PHE A 41 0.97 -13.57 11.49
CA PHE A 41 0.03 -12.48 11.30
C PHE A 41 0.35 -11.59 10.09
N ALA A 42 1.63 -11.45 9.71
CA ALA A 42 2.05 -10.65 8.58
C ALA A 42 1.65 -11.25 7.22
N SER A 43 1.59 -12.58 7.10
CA SER A 43 1.21 -13.24 5.85
C SER A 43 -0.18 -12.86 5.33
N PRO A 44 -1.28 -13.00 6.11
CA PRO A 44 -2.60 -12.60 5.64
C PRO A 44 -2.66 -11.10 5.34
N ILE A 45 -1.96 -10.26 6.13
CA ILE A 45 -1.86 -8.82 5.85
C ILE A 45 -1.23 -8.58 4.48
N ASN A 46 -0.11 -9.24 4.17
CA ASN A 46 0.56 -9.10 2.88
C ASN A 46 -0.33 -9.52 1.71
N HIS A 47 -1.09 -10.61 1.85
CA HIS A 47 -2.08 -11.02 0.83
C HIS A 47 -3.16 -9.96 0.63
N ILE A 48 -3.74 -9.46 1.73
CA ILE A 48 -4.77 -8.41 1.68
C ILE A 48 -4.22 -7.16 1.00
N LEU A 49 -3.02 -6.72 1.40
CA LEU A 49 -2.35 -5.56 0.79
C LEU A 49 -2.07 -5.78 -0.69
N PHE A 50 -1.67 -6.98 -1.11
CA PHE A 50 -1.46 -7.32 -2.52
C PHE A 50 -2.74 -7.18 -3.35
N PHE A 51 -3.84 -7.81 -2.92
CA PHE A 51 -5.10 -7.77 -3.66
C PHE A 51 -5.71 -6.36 -3.66
N ILE A 52 -5.61 -5.63 -2.54
CA ILE A 52 -6.06 -4.23 -2.50
C ILE A 52 -5.21 -3.36 -3.43
N ALA A 53 -3.89 -3.55 -3.47
CA ALA A 53 -3.01 -2.81 -4.37
C ALA A 53 -3.35 -3.08 -5.84
N LEU A 54 -3.56 -4.34 -6.23
CA LEU A 54 -4.02 -4.67 -7.58
C LEU A 54 -5.37 -4.04 -7.89
N PHE A 55 -6.34 -4.15 -6.98
CA PHE A 55 -7.66 -3.54 -7.16
C PHE A 55 -7.54 -2.04 -7.36
N LEU A 56 -6.76 -1.34 -6.53
CA LEU A 56 -6.55 0.11 -6.64
C LEU A 56 -5.89 0.48 -7.97
N MET A 57 -4.93 -0.31 -8.46
CA MET A 57 -4.27 -0.09 -9.73
C MET A 57 -5.26 -0.08 -10.90
N PHE A 58 -6.17 -1.07 -10.98
CA PHE A 58 -7.23 -1.10 -12.00
C PHE A 58 -8.32 -0.05 -11.74
N TYR A 59 -8.70 0.14 -10.49
CA TYR A 59 -9.75 1.09 -10.12
C TYR A 59 -9.36 2.53 -10.43
N THR A 60 -8.06 2.83 -10.49
CA THR A 60 -7.52 4.16 -10.79
C THR A 60 -8.14 4.78 -12.05
N PHE A 61 -8.46 3.99 -13.08
CA PHE A 61 -9.05 4.51 -14.32
C PHE A 61 -10.52 4.94 -14.20
N PHE A 62 -11.21 4.49 -13.15
CA PHE A 62 -12.65 4.69 -12.96
C PHE A 62 -12.98 5.65 -11.80
N ILE A 63 -11.97 6.24 -11.17
CA ILE A 63 -12.16 7.06 -9.96
C ILE A 63 -12.98 8.31 -10.27
N GLN A 64 -14.09 8.43 -9.53
CA GLN A 64 -14.88 9.64 -9.48
C GLN A 64 -14.35 10.58 -8.40
N ARG A 65 -14.46 11.90 -8.64
CA ARG A 65 -13.96 12.94 -7.73
C ARG A 65 -14.46 12.81 -6.29
N LYS A 66 -15.71 12.36 -6.09
CA LYS A 66 -16.32 12.24 -4.75
C LYS A 66 -15.65 11.17 -3.89
N LEU A 67 -15.00 10.18 -4.49
CA LEU A 67 -14.38 9.05 -3.78
C LEU A 67 -12.90 9.28 -3.47
N ILE A 68 -12.28 10.35 -4.00
CA ILE A 68 -10.85 10.61 -3.85
C ILE A 68 -10.44 10.74 -2.37
N HIS A 69 -11.26 11.36 -1.51
CA HIS A 69 -10.92 11.46 -0.09
C HIS A 69 -10.92 10.09 0.59
N ILE A 70 -11.89 9.23 0.22
CA ILE A 70 -12.08 7.92 0.86
C ILE A 70 -10.85 7.06 0.52
N LEU A 71 -10.44 7.13 -0.74
CA LEU A 71 -9.18 6.53 -1.18
C LEU A 71 -7.98 7.14 -0.46
N GLY A 72 -7.94 8.45 -0.25
CA GLY A 72 -6.87 9.10 0.51
C GLY A 72 -6.71 8.54 1.93
N MET A 73 -7.81 8.39 2.67
CA MET A 73 -7.79 7.77 4.00
C MET A 73 -7.41 6.29 3.95
N LEU A 74 -7.95 5.55 2.98
CA LEU A 74 -7.63 4.14 2.77
C LEU A 74 -6.12 3.96 2.52
N LEU A 75 -5.52 4.77 1.67
CA LEU A 75 -4.08 4.69 1.37
C LEU A 75 -3.21 4.94 2.60
N ILE A 76 -3.59 5.88 3.48
CA ILE A 76 -2.88 6.09 4.73
C ILE A 76 -2.94 4.84 5.61
N LEU A 77 -4.13 4.25 5.76
CA LEU A 77 -4.30 3.00 6.52
C LEU A 77 -3.46 1.86 5.93
N LEU A 78 -3.49 1.67 4.61
CA LEU A 78 -2.68 0.67 3.92
C LEU A 78 -1.18 0.93 4.11
N GLY A 79 -0.75 2.20 4.04
CA GLY A 79 0.62 2.62 4.29
C GLY A 79 1.11 2.24 5.68
N LEU A 80 0.28 2.45 6.71
CA LEU A 80 0.62 2.07 8.09
C LEU A 80 0.71 0.56 8.29
N LEU A 81 -0.07 -0.25 7.55
CA LEU A 81 0.02 -1.71 7.61
C LEU A 81 1.38 -2.24 7.12
N TYR A 82 2.12 -1.49 6.29
CA TYR A 82 3.49 -1.86 5.92
C TYR A 82 4.48 -1.80 7.08
N LEU A 83 4.17 -1.09 8.18
CA LEU A 83 4.99 -1.19 9.41
C LEU A 83 4.95 -2.60 9.97
N VAL A 84 3.79 -3.26 9.92
CA VAL A 84 3.65 -4.65 10.38
C VAL A 84 4.55 -5.58 9.56
N LEU A 85 4.59 -5.38 8.23
CA LEU A 85 5.47 -6.14 7.34
C LEU A 85 6.95 -5.80 7.56
N MET A 86 7.28 -4.55 7.87
CA MET A 86 8.66 -4.13 8.16
C MET A 86 9.25 -4.85 9.37
N PHE A 87 8.45 -5.00 10.42
CA PHE A 87 8.84 -5.63 11.69
C PHE A 87 8.59 -7.14 11.73
N SER A 88 7.96 -7.73 10.71
CA SER A 88 7.68 -9.17 10.72
C SER A 88 8.89 -10.02 10.41
N PHE A 89 10.00 -9.47 9.90
CA PHE A 89 11.19 -10.24 9.59
C PHE A 89 12.10 -10.38 10.80
N VAL A 90 12.86 -11.48 10.89
CA VAL A 90 13.91 -11.70 11.89
C VAL A 90 14.85 -10.50 12.01
N ASN A 91 15.21 -9.89 10.87
CA ASN A 91 15.85 -8.58 10.81
C ASN A 91 14.89 -7.58 10.18
N VAL A 92 14.70 -6.42 10.83
CA VAL A 92 13.82 -5.35 10.34
C VAL A 92 14.15 -5.00 8.89
N SER A 93 13.16 -5.12 8.01
CA SER A 93 13.37 -4.92 6.58
C SER A 93 12.95 -3.51 6.16
N PHE A 94 13.90 -2.58 6.17
CA PHE A 94 13.64 -1.17 5.81
C PHE A 94 13.18 -0.95 4.36
N TYR A 95 13.23 -1.97 3.50
CA TYR A 95 12.67 -1.91 2.15
C TYR A 95 11.17 -1.57 2.15
N TYR A 96 10.42 -1.95 3.20
CA TYR A 96 8.99 -1.63 3.32
C TYR A 96 8.70 -0.15 3.63
N LEU A 97 9.73 0.68 3.88
CA LEU A 97 9.58 2.13 3.94
C LEU A 97 9.19 2.73 2.57
N ILE A 98 9.57 2.08 1.48
CA ILE A 98 9.25 2.54 0.12
C ILE A 98 7.73 2.52 -0.13
N PRO A 99 7.04 1.37 -0.04
CA PRO A 99 5.58 1.37 -0.19
C PRO A 99 4.91 2.22 0.88
N LEU A 100 5.35 2.17 2.14
CA LEU A 100 4.81 3.01 3.21
C LEU A 100 4.83 4.51 2.85
N GLY A 101 5.98 5.04 2.43
CA GLY A 101 6.14 6.44 2.09
C GLY A 101 5.28 6.86 0.91
N LEU A 102 5.20 6.02 -0.13
CA LEU A 102 4.38 6.27 -1.32
C LEU A 102 2.89 6.28 -0.99
N TYR A 103 2.41 5.30 -0.21
CA TYR A 103 1.01 5.25 0.21
C TYR A 103 0.63 6.47 1.06
N LEU A 104 1.48 6.86 2.02
CA LEU A 104 1.26 8.05 2.84
C LEU A 104 1.25 9.34 2.00
N LEU A 105 2.26 9.53 1.14
CA LEU A 105 2.37 10.72 0.29
C LEU A 105 1.18 10.84 -0.66
N THR A 106 0.76 9.73 -1.27
CA THR A 106 -0.43 9.68 -2.13
C THR A 106 -1.69 10.00 -1.35
N GLY A 107 -1.86 9.36 -0.19
CA GLY A 107 -3.03 9.55 0.66
C GLY A 107 -3.20 10.99 1.11
N PHE A 108 -2.14 11.60 1.65
CA PHE A 108 -2.15 13.02 2.04
C PHE A 108 -2.38 13.97 0.86
N SER A 109 -1.78 13.68 -0.31
CA SER A 109 -2.00 14.48 -1.53
C SER A 109 -3.47 14.47 -1.96
N MET A 110 -4.14 13.31 -1.85
CA MET A 110 -5.57 13.17 -2.16
C MET A 110 -6.46 13.89 -1.16
N LEU A 111 -6.16 13.81 0.14
CA LEU A 111 -6.91 14.52 1.19
C LEU A 111 -6.75 16.04 1.06
N GLY A 112 -5.55 16.53 0.76
CA GLY A 112 -5.29 17.95 0.53
C GLY A 112 -5.99 18.52 -0.70
N TYR A 113 -6.25 17.68 -1.71
CA TYR A 113 -6.98 18.10 -2.92
C TYR A 113 -8.42 18.55 -2.60
N GLN A 114 -9.12 17.90 -1.67
CA GLN A 114 -10.50 18.26 -1.33
C GLN A 114 -10.60 19.65 -0.70
N LYS A 115 -9.69 20.00 0.22
CA LYS A 115 -9.71 21.29 0.92
C LYS A 115 -9.57 22.51 -0.01
N LYS A 116 -9.09 22.31 -1.24
CA LYS A 116 -8.87 23.39 -2.22
C LYS A 116 -10.08 23.67 -3.12
N TYR A 117 -11.08 22.78 -3.15
CA TYR A 117 -12.23 22.87 -4.06
C TYR A 117 -13.60 22.78 -3.35
N GLN A 118 -13.59 22.84 -2.01
CA GLN A 118 -14.75 23.25 -1.20
C GLN A 118 -14.68 24.76 -1.02
#